data_AF-A0A1I4H971-F1
#
_entry.id   AF-A0A1I4H971-F1
#
_cell.length_a   1.000
_cell.length_b   1.000
_cell.length_c   1.000
_cell.angle_alpha   90.00
_cell.angle_beta   90.00
_cell.angle_gamma   90.00
#
_symmetry.space_group_name_H-M   'P 1'
#
loop_
_entity.id
_entity.type
_entity.pdbx_description
1 polymer ?
#
loop_
_entity_poly.entity_id
_entity_poly.type
_entity_poly.pdbx_seq_one_letter_code
_entity_poly.pdbx_strand_id
1 'polypeptide(L)'
;MTPADRIEEFRRLLDEWLRGLYHGLISHPAYEKIEKEAEDIEDTFMLACFPDAFGIPSPVSYYTAELLPYLEDEFEAWERRMWDRGSVLERKGQQYHF
;
A
#
# COMPACT_ATOMS: atom_id res chain seq x y z
N MET A 1 40.02 -25.19 19.83
CA MET A 1 39.32 -23.96 19.44
C MET A 1 39.91 -22.81 20.22
N THR A 2 40.78 -22.07 19.56
CA THR A 2 41.40 -20.87 20.09
C THR A 2 40.36 -19.75 20.26
N PRO A 3 40.57 -18.77 21.16
CA PRO A 3 39.66 -17.65 21.34
C PRO A 3 39.42 -16.86 20.04
N ALA A 4 40.41 -16.82 19.16
CA ALA A 4 40.32 -16.22 17.83
C ALA A 4 39.25 -16.88 16.94
N ASP A 5 39.21 -18.22 16.91
CA ASP A 5 38.25 -18.99 16.10
C ASP A 5 36.79 -18.69 16.50
N ARG A 6 36.55 -18.52 17.82
CA ARG A 6 35.19 -18.18 18.33
C ARG A 6 34.75 -16.77 17.93
N ILE A 7 35.68 -15.82 17.88
CA ILE A 7 35.38 -14.44 17.49
C ILE A 7 35.03 -14.39 16.00
N GLU A 8 35.70 -15.19 15.18
CA GLU A 8 35.47 -15.26 13.75
C GLU A 8 34.11 -15.92 13.43
N GLU A 9 33.77 -17.00 14.13
CA GLU A 9 32.46 -17.66 14.01
C GLU A 9 31.31 -16.75 14.46
N PHE A 10 31.51 -16.01 15.56
CA PHE A 10 30.54 -15.03 16.06
C PHE A 10 30.31 -13.87 15.08
N ARG A 11 31.38 -13.35 14.46
CA ARG A 11 31.28 -12.29 13.43
C ARG A 11 30.51 -12.77 12.21
N ARG A 12 30.71 -14.02 11.78
CA ARG A 12 30.00 -14.58 10.62
C ARG A 12 28.51 -14.71 10.88
N LEU A 13 28.13 -15.20 12.06
CA LEU A 13 26.74 -15.29 12.50
C LEU A 13 26.09 -13.91 12.60
N LEU A 14 26.81 -12.91 13.13
CA LEU A 14 26.31 -11.53 13.21
C LEU A 14 26.08 -10.90 11.84
N ASP A 15 26.99 -11.08 10.88
CA ASP A 15 26.85 -10.50 9.54
C ASP A 15 25.66 -11.11 8.79
N GLU A 16 25.45 -12.42 8.93
CA GLU A 16 24.31 -13.13 8.36
C GLU A 16 22.98 -12.69 8.99
N TRP A 17 22.95 -12.54 10.32
CA TRP A 17 21.78 -12.00 11.04
C TRP A 17 21.48 -10.55 10.67
N LEU A 18 22.50 -9.69 10.58
CA LEU A 18 22.33 -8.27 10.24
C LEU A 18 21.80 -8.11 8.82
N ARG A 19 22.27 -8.92 7.86
CA ARG A 19 21.74 -8.91 6.49
C ARG A 19 20.29 -9.39 6.42
N GLY A 20 19.97 -10.48 7.12
CA GLY A 20 18.60 -11.00 7.21
C GLY A 20 17.64 -9.99 7.85
N LEU A 21 18.07 -9.36 8.95
CA LEU A 21 17.32 -8.32 9.65
C LEU A 21 17.15 -7.08 8.78
N TYR A 22 18.21 -6.59 8.13
CA TYR A 22 18.15 -5.41 7.26
C TYR A 22 17.19 -5.64 6.09
N HIS A 23 17.26 -6.81 5.46
CA HIS A 23 16.37 -7.15 4.34
C HIS A 23 14.91 -7.27 4.79
N GLY A 24 14.64 -7.99 5.89
CA GLY A 24 13.27 -8.15 6.40
C GLY A 24 12.67 -6.85 6.96
N LEU A 25 13.47 -6.03 7.64
CA LEU A 25 13.00 -4.82 8.32
C LEU A 25 12.83 -3.63 7.37
N ILE A 26 13.57 -3.55 6.27
CA ILE A 26 13.57 -2.35 5.41
C ILE A 26 12.87 -2.61 4.10
N SER A 27 13.08 -3.77 3.47
CA SER A 27 12.52 -4.03 2.14
C SER A 27 11.01 -4.28 2.18
N HIS A 28 10.53 -5.01 3.19
CA HIS A 28 9.11 -5.38 3.31
C HIS A 28 8.18 -4.20 3.63
N PRO A 29 8.42 -3.40 4.68
CA PRO A 29 7.51 -2.31 5.02
C PRO A 29 7.60 -1.13 4.05
N ALA A 30 8.70 -0.99 3.30
CA ALA A 30 8.79 0.00 2.23
C ALA A 30 7.83 -0.35 1.08
N TYR A 31 7.73 -1.62 0.71
CA TYR A 31 6.86 -2.07 -0.37
C TYR A 31 5.37 -1.87 -0.01
N GLU A 32 4.96 -2.32 1.17
CA GLU A 32 3.57 -2.15 1.64
C GLU A 32 3.12 -0.69 1.70
N LYS A 33 4.02 0.23 2.08
CA LYS A 33 3.71 1.67 2.09
C LYS A 33 3.52 2.23 0.70
N ILE A 34 4.36 1.82 -0.24
CA ILE A 34 4.26 2.26 -1.65
C ILE A 34 2.97 1.74 -2.26
N GLU A 35 2.63 0.46 -2.03
CA GLU A 35 1.39 -0.15 -2.50
C GLU A 35 0.16 0.57 -1.95
N LYS A 36 0.10 0.82 -0.63
CA LYS A 36 -1.00 1.58 -0.01
C LYS A 36 -1.11 3.00 -0.56
N GLU A 37 -0.01 3.66 -0.86
CA GLU A 37 -0.06 5.01 -1.43
C GLU A 37 -0.53 4.99 -2.89
N ALA A 38 -0.15 3.96 -3.65
CA ALA A 38 -0.67 3.75 -5.01
C ALA A 38 -2.19 3.51 -4.97
N GLU A 39 -2.68 2.67 -4.06
CA GLU A 39 -4.12 2.44 -3.85
C GLU A 39 -4.86 3.73 -3.45
N ASP A 40 -4.26 4.58 -2.59
CA ASP A 40 -4.87 5.87 -2.21
C ASP A 40 -4.99 6.84 -3.40
N ILE A 41 -3.99 6.85 -4.29
CA ILE A 41 -4.02 7.65 -5.51
C ILE A 41 -5.11 7.13 -6.46
N GLU A 42 -5.19 5.81 -6.64
CA GLU A 42 -6.22 5.16 -7.46
C GLU A 42 -7.62 5.46 -6.91
N ASP A 43 -7.82 5.31 -5.61
CA ASP A 43 -9.08 5.61 -4.94
C ASP A 43 -9.52 7.06 -5.12
N THR A 44 -8.56 7.99 -5.11
CA THR A 44 -8.81 9.42 -5.35
C THR A 44 -9.19 9.69 -6.80
N PHE A 45 -8.50 9.04 -7.75
CA PHE A 45 -8.82 9.12 -9.17
C PHE A 45 -10.23 8.60 -9.46
N MET A 46 -10.57 7.42 -8.93
CA MET A 46 -11.89 6.81 -9.10
C MET A 46 -13.00 7.69 -8.51
N LEU A 47 -12.77 8.32 -7.35
CA LEU A 47 -13.71 9.28 -6.76
C LEU A 47 -13.87 10.54 -7.63
N ALA A 48 -12.80 11.02 -8.26
CA ALA A 48 -12.86 12.19 -9.14
C ALA A 48 -13.60 11.87 -10.45
N CYS A 49 -13.44 10.66 -10.97
CA CYS A 49 -14.10 10.20 -12.19
C CYS A 49 -15.55 9.79 -11.97
N PHE A 50 -15.90 9.19 -10.83
CA PHE A 50 -17.21 8.60 -10.56
C PHE A 50 -17.80 9.03 -9.21
N PRO A 51 -17.88 10.34 -8.90
CA PRO A 51 -18.53 10.83 -7.68
C PRO A 51 -20.03 10.52 -7.63
N ASP A 52 -20.64 10.27 -8.80
CA ASP A 52 -22.05 9.88 -8.93
C ASP A 52 -22.35 8.56 -8.20
N ALA A 53 -21.36 7.66 -8.05
CA ALA A 53 -21.50 6.43 -7.27
C ALA A 53 -21.84 6.69 -5.79
N PHE A 54 -21.46 7.86 -5.26
CA PHE A 54 -21.81 8.33 -3.92
C PHE A 54 -23.01 9.29 -3.88
N GLY A 55 -23.72 9.44 -5.01
CA GLY A 55 -24.86 10.35 -5.13
C GLY A 55 -24.47 11.83 -5.24
N ILE A 56 -23.20 12.14 -5.52
CA ILE A 56 -22.75 13.51 -5.79
C ILE A 56 -22.77 13.72 -7.31
N PRO A 57 -23.77 14.44 -7.86
CA PRO A 57 -23.87 14.61 -9.30
C PRO A 57 -22.70 15.46 -9.82
N SER A 58 -21.93 14.92 -10.75
CA SER A 58 -20.82 15.62 -11.42
C SER A 58 -20.92 15.52 -12.93
N PRO A 59 -20.65 16.62 -13.66
CA PRO A 59 -20.56 16.57 -15.12
C PRO A 59 -19.36 15.74 -15.60
N VAL A 60 -18.37 15.49 -14.74
CA VAL A 60 -17.19 14.69 -15.08
C VAL A 60 -17.58 13.23 -15.33
N SER A 61 -18.47 12.68 -14.50
CA SER A 61 -18.97 11.31 -14.57
C SER A 61 -19.52 10.94 -15.95
N TYR A 62 -20.13 11.91 -16.63
CA TYR A 62 -20.63 11.72 -18.00
C TYR A 62 -19.51 11.48 -19.01
N TYR A 63 -18.41 12.24 -18.92
CA TYR A 63 -17.30 12.14 -19.85
C TYR A 63 -16.37 10.96 -19.53
N THR A 64 -16.27 10.60 -18.26
CA THR A 64 -15.43 9.49 -17.78
C THR A 64 -16.12 8.13 -17.91
N ALA A 65 -17.43 8.09 -18.21
CA ALA A 65 -18.16 6.85 -18.43
C ALA A 65 -17.56 5.97 -19.54
N GLU A 66 -16.89 6.57 -20.53
CA GLU A 66 -16.18 5.83 -21.60
C GLU A 66 -14.97 5.05 -21.07
N LEU A 67 -14.43 5.43 -19.91
CA LEU A 67 -13.31 4.74 -19.26
C LEU A 67 -13.76 3.51 -18.48
N LEU A 68 -15.04 3.42 -18.12
CA LEU A 68 -15.57 2.37 -17.25
C LEU A 68 -15.27 0.94 -17.74
N PRO A 69 -15.38 0.61 -19.04
CA PRO A 69 -15.05 -0.74 -19.53
C PRO A 69 -13.57 -1.12 -19.40
N TYR A 70 -12.68 -0.13 -19.25
CA TYR A 70 -11.25 -0.34 -19.08
C TYR A 70 -10.82 -0.37 -17.62
N LEU A 71 -11.72 0.03 -16.71
CA LEU A 71 -11.49 0.16 -15.28
C LEU A 71 -12.43 -0.75 -14.48
N GLU A 72 -13.03 -1.76 -15.11
CA GLU A 72 -14.06 -2.60 -14.48
C GLU A 72 -13.51 -3.34 -13.25
N ASP A 73 -12.33 -3.93 -13.38
CA ASP A 73 -11.68 -4.67 -12.30
C ASP A 73 -11.25 -3.73 -11.15
N GLU A 74 -10.67 -2.58 -11.50
CA GLU A 74 -10.27 -1.54 -10.54
C GLU A 74 -11.48 -0.93 -9.85
N PHE A 75 -12.61 -0.77 -10.55
CA PHE A 75 -13.85 -0.26 -10.00
C PHE A 75 -14.45 -1.21 -8.96
N GLU A 76 -14.48 -2.53 -9.24
CA GLU A 76 -14.94 -3.52 -8.26
C GLU A 76 -14.01 -3.59 -7.05
N ALA A 77 -12.70 -3.56 -7.27
CA ALA A 77 -11.72 -3.54 -6.20
C ALA A 77 -11.86 -2.28 -5.33
N TRP A 78 -12.03 -1.12 -5.96
CA TRP A 78 -12.30 0.16 -5.31
C TRP A 78 -13.59 0.11 -4.50
N GLU A 79 -14.71 -0.38 -5.06
CA GLU A 79 -15.99 -0.49 -4.35
C GLU A 79 -15.85 -1.31 -3.07
N ARG A 80 -15.16 -2.47 -3.14
CA ARG A 80 -14.86 -3.29 -1.95
C ARG A 80 -14.01 -2.54 -0.92
N ARG A 81 -12.93 -1.86 -1.35
CA ARG A 81 -12.08 -1.05 -0.47
C ARG A 81 -12.83 0.13 0.17
N MET A 82 -13.81 0.69 -0.53
CA MET A 82 -14.66 1.79 -0.06
C MET A 82 -15.70 1.33 0.95
N TRP A 83 -16.20 0.10 0.81
CA TRP A 83 -17.17 -0.50 1.73
C TRP A 83 -16.52 -0.92 3.06
N ASP A 84 -15.32 -1.49 3.00
CA ASP A 84 -14.60 -1.97 4.19
C ASP A 84 -14.00 -0.85 5.04
N ARG A 85 -13.91 0.38 4.52
CA ARG A 85 -13.34 1.53 5.25
C ARG A 85 -14.42 2.32 6.00
N GLY A 86 -14.20 2.61 7.28
CA GLY A 86 -15.08 3.49 8.06
C GLY A 86 -14.88 4.97 7.75
N SER A 87 -13.65 5.38 7.39
CA SER A 87 -13.34 6.75 6.97
C SER A 87 -12.04 6.85 6.17
N VAL A 88 -11.87 7.95 5.43
CA VAL A 88 -10.59 8.29 4.75
C VAL A 88 -9.46 8.51 5.76
N LEU A 89 -9.79 9.00 6.96
CA LEU A 89 -8.82 9.29 8.03
C LEU A 89 -8.28 8.03 8.71
N GLU A 90 -9.12 7.00 8.85
CA GLU A 90 -8.73 5.71 9.42
C GLU A 90 -7.57 5.07 8.65
N ARG A 91 -7.61 5.15 7.31
CA ARG A 91 -6.57 4.58 6.46
C ARG A 91 -5.25 5.37 6.52
N LYS A 92 -5.32 6.71 6.54
CA LYS A 92 -4.15 7.54 6.77
C LYS A 92 -3.56 7.30 8.18
N GLY A 93 -4.39 7.03 9.20
CA GLY A 93 -3.92 6.60 10.52
C GLY A 93 -3.10 5.30 10.48
N GLN A 94 -3.58 4.30 9.72
CA GLN A 94 -2.85 3.03 9.55
C GLN A 94 -1.55 3.14 8.76
N GLN A 95 -1.45 4.06 7.79
CA GLN A 95 -0.20 4.30 7.04
C GLN A 95 0.91 4.93 7.90
N TYR A 96 0.54 5.82 8.83
CA TYR A 96 1.50 6.61 9.61
C TYR A 96 1.81 6.05 11.01
N HIS A 97 1.20 4.92 11.40
CA HIS A 97 1.42 4.26 12.70
C HIS A 97 1.49 5.25 13.88
N PHE A 98 0.40 5.97 14.15
CA PHE A 98 0.18 6.59 15.45
C PHE A 98 -0.63 5.67 16.35
#